data_AF-A0A943R0G9-F1
#
_entry.id   AF-A0A943R0G9-F1
#
_cell.length_a   1.000
_cell.length_b   1.000
_cell.length_c   1.000
_cell.angle_alpha   90.00
_cell.angle_beta   90.00
_cell.angle_gamma   90.00
#
_symmetry.space_group_name_H-M   'P 1'
#
loop_
_entity.id
_entity.type
_entity.pdbx_description
1 polymer ?
#
loop_
_entity_poly.entity_id
_entity_poly.type
_entity_poly.pdbx_seq_one_letter_code
_entity_poly.pdbx_strand_id
1 'polypeptide(L)'
;MKKLFGMTLIVLAGWLATGCAADDGNETMPSGNSGQPMLAAQAVDLTLNPGWEWRMEEANTLFVIRSAEELAAHVTGGEGVAAEVDFSRYSVLFASGRATNGIQQIFKTYEAQHEGRNLLTVELFLNDTEEAPLWNVALLVPALPEGAQVDLQVNAAPYAAEIGRKGGLQLPVPDLVLNEGWEWRTDEQTALYIIRSDVELISHMYKRKTNVKPADVDFTKNAILFVPGISSSNVARVDRTLYVGTRGFTLSIELLIGMLTVEEAWHVAVVVPNAVANSSIGFTVEDKFNK
;
A
#
# COMPACT_ATOMS: atom_id res chain seq x y z
N MET A 1 25.72 -4.42 44.72
CA MET A 1 25.52 -2.98 45.04
C MET A 1 26.06 -2.19 43.84
N LYS A 2 25.20 -1.61 42.98
CA LYS A 2 24.79 -0.18 42.97
C LYS A 2 26.03 0.74 42.80
N LYS A 3 26.23 1.57 41.76
CA LYS A 3 25.33 2.29 40.82
C LYS A 3 26.09 2.71 39.54
N LEU A 4 25.37 2.77 38.41
CA LEU A 4 25.66 3.64 37.26
C LEU A 4 25.40 5.11 37.62
N PHE A 5 26.19 6.04 37.08
CA PHE A 5 25.74 7.33 36.52
C PHE A 5 26.93 8.01 35.82
N GLY A 6 26.71 8.56 34.61
CA GLY A 6 27.76 9.24 33.85
C GLY A 6 27.31 9.72 32.48
N MET A 7 26.28 10.58 32.47
CA MET A 7 25.75 11.33 31.33
C MET A 7 26.84 12.23 30.73
N THR A 8 27.08 12.18 29.41
CA THR A 8 27.87 13.22 28.73
C THR A 8 27.10 13.76 27.52
N LEU A 9 26.87 15.06 27.60
CA LEU A 9 26.23 15.98 26.67
C LEU A 9 27.20 16.27 25.50
N ILE A 10 26.74 16.28 24.24
CA ILE A 10 27.51 16.86 23.12
C ILE A 10 26.73 18.05 22.57
N VAL A 11 27.40 19.19 22.60
CA VAL A 11 26.97 20.54 22.22
C VAL A 11 26.94 20.66 20.69
N LEU A 12 25.81 21.13 20.14
CA LEU A 12 25.73 21.65 18.77
C LEU A 12 26.14 23.13 18.78
N ALA A 13 27.19 23.47 18.03
CA ALA A 13 27.53 24.85 17.69
C ALA A 13 27.34 25.03 16.18
N GLY A 14 26.41 25.90 15.80
CA GLY A 14 26.14 26.27 14.41
C GLY A 14 27.11 27.33 13.89
N TRP A 15 27.24 27.40 12.56
CA TRP A 15 27.78 28.55 11.85
C TRP A 15 26.79 28.97 10.75
N LEU A 16 26.36 30.23 10.82
CA LEU A 16 25.68 30.98 9.77
C LEU A 16 26.75 31.73 8.95
N ALA A 17 26.55 31.80 7.63
CA ALA A 17 27.11 32.87 6.81
C ALA A 17 26.13 33.22 5.68
N THR A 18 25.43 34.34 5.87
CA THR A 18 24.90 35.26 4.85
C THR A 18 26.10 35.87 4.10
N GLY A 19 26.14 36.21 2.81
CA GLY A 19 25.24 36.23 1.66
C GLY A 19 25.98 37.00 0.53
N CYS A 20 25.42 37.06 -0.68
CA CYS A 20 25.46 38.22 -1.60
C CYS A 20 24.76 37.87 -2.92
N ALA A 21 23.95 38.82 -3.38
CA ALA A 21 23.10 38.73 -4.57
C ALA A 21 23.84 39.14 -5.85
N ALA A 22 23.37 38.63 -6.99
CA ALA A 22 23.29 39.37 -8.26
C ALA A 22 22.12 38.80 -9.07
N ASP A 23 21.23 39.72 -9.41
CA ASP A 23 20.07 39.61 -10.29
C ASP A 23 20.53 39.50 -11.75
N ASP A 24 19.82 38.72 -12.57
CA ASP A 24 19.54 39.02 -13.99
C ASP A 24 18.76 37.86 -14.65
N GLY A 25 17.64 38.19 -15.28
CA GLY A 25 17.13 37.46 -16.43
C GLY A 25 15.99 36.46 -16.19
N ASN A 26 14.77 36.99 -16.21
CA ASN A 26 13.51 36.29 -16.37
C ASN A 26 13.47 35.35 -17.59
N GLU A 27 13.45 34.03 -17.37
CA GLU A 27 12.66 33.08 -18.16
C GLU A 27 12.02 32.04 -17.22
N THR A 28 10.69 32.13 -17.09
CA THR A 28 9.83 31.18 -16.40
C THR A 28 9.92 29.78 -17.03
N MET A 29 10.58 28.86 -16.33
CA MET A 29 10.36 27.41 -16.47
C MET A 29 9.73 26.87 -15.18
N PRO A 30 8.80 25.89 -15.27
CA PRO A 30 8.15 25.35 -14.09
C PRO A 30 9.19 24.70 -13.18
N SER A 31 9.32 25.23 -11.96
CA SER A 31 10.29 24.79 -10.98
C SER A 31 10.12 23.30 -10.72
N GLY A 32 11.23 22.57 -10.89
CA GLY A 32 11.33 21.15 -10.62
C GLY A 32 10.81 20.81 -9.22
N ASN A 33 10.04 19.73 -9.16
CA ASN A 33 9.68 19.09 -7.91
C ASN A 33 10.93 18.36 -7.38
N SER A 34 11.85 19.13 -6.82
CA SER A 34 13.05 18.63 -6.16
C SER A 34 12.67 17.97 -4.84
N GLY A 35 12.83 16.65 -4.76
CA GLY A 35 13.32 16.00 -3.56
C GLY A 35 12.33 15.75 -2.44
N GLN A 36 11.19 15.09 -2.71
CA GLN A 36 10.63 14.23 -1.66
C GLN A 36 11.50 12.97 -1.55
N PRO A 37 12.09 12.68 -0.38
CA PRO A 37 12.64 11.35 -0.15
C PRO A 37 11.44 10.39 -0.13
N MET A 38 11.35 9.51 -1.13
CA MET A 38 10.44 8.36 -1.07
C MET A 38 10.74 7.62 0.24
N LEU A 39 9.75 7.60 1.14
CA LEU A 39 9.78 6.73 2.29
C LEU A 39 10.00 5.28 1.79
N ALA A 40 10.96 4.62 2.45
CA ALA A 40 11.37 3.23 2.36
C ALA A 40 10.48 2.25 1.55
N ALA A 41 11.12 1.62 0.56
CA ALA A 41 10.95 0.20 0.21
C ALA A 41 9.57 -0.32 -0.27
N GLN A 42 8.76 0.49 -0.95
CA GLN A 42 7.56 -0.02 -1.62
C GLN A 42 7.78 -0.16 -3.13
N ALA A 43 7.45 -1.32 -3.68
CA ALA A 43 7.42 -1.55 -5.12
C ALA A 43 6.22 -0.81 -5.72
N VAL A 44 6.44 -0.03 -6.79
CA VAL A 44 5.41 0.81 -7.41
C VAL A 44 5.13 0.32 -8.82
N ASP A 45 3.87 0.32 -9.24
CA ASP A 45 3.52 -0.01 -10.62
C ASP A 45 4.09 0.99 -11.62
N LEU A 46 4.85 0.47 -12.59
CA LEU A 46 5.35 1.29 -13.69
C LEU A 46 4.33 1.32 -14.83
N THR A 47 3.87 2.52 -15.17
CA THR A 47 3.04 2.77 -16.34
C THR A 47 3.88 3.38 -17.44
N LEU A 48 3.79 2.84 -18.66
CA LEU A 48 4.46 3.41 -19.82
C LEU A 48 3.75 4.69 -20.29
N ASN A 49 4.52 5.55 -20.96
CA ASN A 49 3.96 6.73 -21.63
C ASN A 49 2.99 6.31 -22.75
N PRO A 50 1.99 7.16 -23.07
CA PRO A 50 1.01 6.84 -24.12
C PRO A 50 1.67 6.48 -25.45
N GLY A 51 1.22 5.40 -26.08
CA GLY A 51 1.73 4.92 -27.37
C GLY A 51 2.91 3.94 -27.27
N TRP A 52 3.42 3.69 -26.06
CA TRP A 52 4.39 2.63 -25.79
C TRP A 52 3.70 1.36 -25.29
N GLU A 53 4.18 0.21 -25.73
CA GLU A 53 3.71 -1.11 -25.31
C GLU A 53 4.87 -1.98 -24.86
N TRP A 54 4.61 -2.87 -23.90
CA TRP A 54 5.59 -3.86 -23.47
C TRP A 54 5.75 -4.96 -24.53
N ARG A 55 6.99 -5.33 -24.83
CA ARG A 55 7.27 -6.55 -25.60
C ARG A 55 7.06 -7.74 -24.68
N MET A 56 5.92 -8.41 -24.85
CA MET A 56 5.53 -9.56 -24.05
C MET A 56 6.12 -10.85 -24.62
N GLU A 57 6.61 -11.70 -23.73
CA GLU A 57 7.00 -13.08 -24.05
C GLU A 57 5.87 -14.05 -23.72
N GLU A 58 5.76 -15.15 -24.47
CA GLU A 58 4.78 -16.21 -24.18
C GLU A 58 5.21 -17.07 -22.97
N ALA A 59 6.51 -17.20 -22.74
CA ALA A 59 7.06 -17.92 -21.59
C ALA A 59 7.10 -17.03 -20.35
N ASN A 60 6.75 -17.58 -19.19
CA ASN A 60 6.84 -16.91 -17.90
C ASN A 60 8.31 -16.52 -17.63
N THR A 61 8.63 -15.25 -17.91
CA THR A 61 9.99 -14.73 -17.90
C THR A 61 10.04 -13.44 -17.10
N LEU A 62 11.12 -13.24 -16.35
CA LEU A 62 11.38 -12.03 -15.59
C LEU A 62 12.65 -11.37 -16.09
N PHE A 63 12.56 -10.07 -16.33
CA PHE A 63 13.64 -9.19 -16.74
C PHE A 63 13.88 -8.14 -15.65
N VAL A 64 15.15 -7.93 -15.32
CA VAL A 64 15.58 -6.88 -14.39
C VAL A 64 16.26 -5.79 -15.22
N ILE A 65 15.56 -4.68 -15.38
CA ILE A 65 15.95 -3.55 -16.21
C ILE A 65 16.59 -2.50 -15.31
N ARG A 66 17.84 -2.15 -15.62
CA ARG A 66 18.69 -1.25 -14.82
C ARG A 66 19.13 -0.01 -15.58
N SER A 67 18.80 0.11 -16.86
CA SER A 67 19.10 1.31 -17.64
C SER A 67 18.00 1.64 -18.64
N ALA A 68 18.05 2.86 -19.18
CA ALA A 68 17.12 3.32 -20.21
C ALA A 68 17.30 2.54 -21.53
N GLU A 69 18.53 2.13 -21.84
CA GLU A 69 18.84 1.32 -23.01
C GLU A 69 18.26 -0.10 -22.89
N GLU A 70 18.35 -0.70 -21.70
CA GLU A 70 17.71 -1.98 -21.41
C GLU A 70 16.18 -1.84 -21.49
N LEU A 71 15.61 -0.77 -20.93
CA LEU A 71 14.17 -0.53 -21.00
C LEU A 71 13.68 -0.43 -22.44
N ALA A 72 14.40 0.30 -23.29
CA ALA A 72 14.10 0.45 -24.71
C ALA A 72 14.07 -0.88 -25.48
N ALA A 73 14.82 -1.89 -25.05
CA ALA A 73 14.82 -3.22 -25.66
C ALA A 73 13.54 -4.03 -25.36
N HIS A 74 12.87 -3.73 -24.24
CA HIS A 74 11.70 -4.45 -23.74
C HIS A 74 10.37 -3.74 -24.03
N VAL A 75 10.41 -2.63 -24.75
CA VAL A 75 9.22 -1.86 -25.14
C VAL A 75 9.21 -1.65 -26.66
N THR A 76 8.05 -1.31 -27.20
CA THR A 76 7.87 -1.05 -28.63
C THR A 76 6.83 0.05 -28.84
N GLY A 77 6.86 0.66 -30.02
CA GLY A 77 6.00 1.80 -30.35
C GLY A 77 6.59 3.13 -29.89
N GLY A 78 5.70 4.13 -29.76
CA GLY A 78 5.97 5.47 -29.24
C GLY A 78 6.99 6.33 -29.99
N GLU A 79 6.92 7.64 -29.77
CA GLU A 79 8.01 8.58 -30.07
C GLU A 79 8.54 9.13 -28.74
N GLY A 80 9.86 9.17 -28.56
CA GLY A 80 10.50 9.73 -27.36
C GLY A 80 10.92 8.68 -26.32
N VAL A 81 10.63 8.94 -25.04
CA VAL A 81 11.04 8.08 -23.91
C VAL A 81 9.87 7.21 -23.45
N ALA A 82 10.11 5.92 -23.26
CA ALA A 82 9.07 4.96 -22.88
C ALA A 82 8.51 5.16 -21.47
N ALA A 83 9.38 5.49 -20.51
CA ALA A 83 8.99 5.93 -19.17
C ALA A 83 10.12 6.75 -18.53
N GLU A 84 9.76 7.77 -17.74
CA GLU A 84 10.73 8.53 -16.96
C GLU A 84 11.10 7.75 -15.69
N VAL A 85 12.25 7.07 -15.71
CA VAL A 85 12.76 6.28 -14.57
C VAL A 85 14.16 6.76 -14.19
N ASP A 86 14.35 7.05 -12.91
CA ASP A 86 15.66 7.37 -12.35
C ASP A 86 16.41 6.08 -11.97
N PHE A 87 17.12 5.51 -12.95
CA PHE A 87 17.88 4.27 -12.79
C PHE A 87 19.05 4.34 -11.80
N SER A 88 19.43 5.55 -11.36
CA SER A 88 20.42 5.69 -10.29
C SER A 88 19.87 5.28 -8.91
N ARG A 89 18.53 5.32 -8.75
CA ARG A 89 17.83 5.02 -7.49
C ARG A 89 16.90 3.81 -7.58
N TYR A 90 16.47 3.44 -8.78
CA TYR A 90 15.48 2.39 -9.01
C TYR A 90 15.92 1.40 -10.08
N SER A 91 15.36 0.20 -10.00
CA SER A 91 15.40 -0.80 -11.07
C SER A 91 13.97 -1.19 -11.42
N VAL A 92 13.74 -1.62 -12.66
CA VAL A 92 12.42 -2.06 -13.12
C VAL A 92 12.41 -3.58 -13.21
N LEU A 93 11.48 -4.22 -12.52
CA LEU A 93 11.17 -5.64 -12.68
C LEU A 93 10.05 -5.77 -13.68
N PHE A 94 10.33 -6.38 -14.83
CA PHE A 94 9.35 -6.63 -15.87
C PHE A 94 9.16 -8.15 -16.02
N ALA A 95 7.98 -8.65 -15.63
CA ALA A 95 7.60 -10.04 -15.83
C ALA A 95 6.51 -10.14 -16.88
N SER A 96 6.60 -11.14 -17.75
CA SER A 96 5.56 -11.45 -18.72
C SER A 96 5.40 -12.95 -18.91
N GLY A 97 4.26 -13.37 -19.43
CA GLY A 97 4.02 -14.75 -19.81
C GLY A 97 2.65 -14.95 -20.44
N ARG A 98 2.28 -16.21 -20.64
CA ARG A 98 0.97 -16.61 -21.13
C ARG A 98 0.18 -17.29 -20.01
N ALA A 99 -1.05 -16.84 -19.79
CA ALA A 99 -1.95 -17.52 -18.86
C ALA A 99 -2.50 -18.80 -19.48
N THR A 100 -3.05 -19.70 -18.67
CA THR A 100 -3.64 -20.94 -19.16
C THR A 100 -5.10 -20.79 -19.57
N ASN A 101 -5.83 -19.83 -18.98
CA ASN A 101 -7.19 -19.42 -19.31
C ASN A 101 -7.30 -17.88 -19.25
N GLY A 102 -8.48 -17.33 -19.54
CA GLY A 102 -8.84 -15.93 -19.32
C GLY A 102 -8.36 -15.39 -17.98
N ILE A 103 -7.91 -14.14 -17.94
CA ILE A 103 -7.40 -13.52 -16.70
C ILE A 103 -8.44 -12.57 -16.15
N GLN A 104 -8.97 -12.91 -14.97
CA GLN A 104 -9.83 -12.03 -14.21
C GLN A 104 -9.03 -10.94 -13.50
N GLN A 105 -7.89 -11.32 -12.91
CA GLN A 105 -7.05 -10.39 -12.14
C GLN A 105 -5.61 -10.89 -12.01
N ILE A 106 -4.69 -9.95 -11.83
CA ILE A 106 -3.26 -10.22 -11.58
C ILE A 106 -2.86 -9.50 -10.30
N PHE A 107 -2.24 -10.23 -9.38
CA PHE A 107 -1.54 -9.64 -8.23
C PHE A 107 -0.05 -9.84 -8.36
N LYS A 108 0.68 -8.91 -7.76
CA LYS A 108 2.13 -9.01 -7.67
C LYS A 108 2.60 -8.58 -6.30
N THR A 109 3.52 -9.36 -5.76
CA THR A 109 4.16 -9.12 -4.47
C THR A 109 5.65 -9.21 -4.67
N TYR A 110 6.38 -8.22 -4.20
CA TYR A 110 7.83 -8.19 -4.25
C TYR A 110 8.40 -8.23 -2.83
N GLU A 111 9.27 -9.21 -2.58
CA GLU A 111 9.95 -9.40 -1.30
C GLU A 111 11.46 -9.37 -1.49
N ALA A 112 12.10 -8.36 -0.88
CA ALA A 112 13.55 -8.29 -0.80
C ALA A 112 14.03 -9.14 0.39
N GLN A 113 14.66 -10.30 0.15
CA GLN A 113 15.19 -11.12 1.24
C GLN A 113 16.58 -10.63 1.66
N HIS A 114 16.91 -10.83 2.94
CA HIS A 114 18.15 -10.37 3.57
C HIS A 114 19.45 -10.92 2.94
N GLU A 115 19.38 -11.98 2.13
CA GLU A 115 20.55 -12.61 1.49
C GLU A 115 20.76 -12.20 0.02
N GLY A 116 20.08 -11.15 -0.46
CA GLY A 116 20.22 -10.67 -1.84
C GLY A 116 19.46 -11.51 -2.89
N ARG A 117 18.69 -12.51 -2.44
CA ARG A 117 17.65 -13.16 -3.24
C ARG A 117 16.38 -12.35 -3.13
N ASN A 118 15.88 -11.89 -4.27
CA ASN A 118 14.63 -11.18 -4.32
C ASN A 118 13.59 -12.11 -4.93
N LEU A 119 12.35 -12.03 -4.46
CA LEU A 119 11.26 -12.84 -5.01
C LEU A 119 10.17 -11.91 -5.55
N LEU A 120 9.82 -12.11 -6.82
CA LEU A 120 8.60 -11.55 -7.39
C LEU A 120 7.59 -12.68 -7.52
N THR A 121 6.51 -12.59 -6.75
CA THR A 121 5.36 -13.49 -6.85
C THR A 121 4.30 -12.83 -7.70
N VAL A 122 3.88 -13.49 -8.78
CA VAL A 122 2.76 -13.08 -9.63
C VAL A 122 1.63 -14.10 -9.48
N GLU A 123 0.47 -13.64 -9.03
CA GLU A 123 -0.70 -14.48 -8.83
C GLU A 123 -1.75 -14.15 -9.88
N LEU A 124 -2.01 -15.12 -10.75
CA LEU A 124 -2.99 -15.03 -11.84
C LEU A 124 -4.29 -15.67 -11.39
N PHE A 125 -5.35 -14.87 -11.37
CA PHE A 125 -6.70 -15.32 -11.11
C PHE A 125 -7.42 -15.56 -12.42
N LEU A 126 -7.69 -16.82 -12.71
CA LEU A 126 -8.18 -17.24 -14.00
C LEU A 126 -9.71 -17.35 -14.03
N ASN A 127 -10.32 -16.85 -15.09
CA ASN A 127 -11.70 -17.12 -15.46
C ASN A 127 -11.74 -18.21 -16.55
N ASP A 128 -12.79 -19.03 -16.56
CA ASP A 128 -12.95 -20.10 -17.55
C ASP A 128 -13.72 -19.67 -18.81
N THR A 129 -13.93 -18.36 -18.97
CA THR A 129 -14.84 -17.81 -19.99
C THR A 129 -14.13 -17.14 -21.15
N GLU A 130 -12.87 -16.75 -20.98
CA GLU A 130 -12.09 -16.04 -22.00
C GLU A 130 -10.88 -16.87 -22.45
N GLU A 131 -10.38 -16.56 -23.66
CA GLU A 131 -9.19 -17.18 -24.22
C GLU A 131 -7.94 -16.74 -23.44
N ALA A 132 -7.02 -17.68 -23.22
CA ALA A 132 -5.74 -17.50 -22.54
C ALA A 132 -4.91 -16.30 -23.08
N PRO A 133 -4.94 -15.14 -22.41
CA PRO A 133 -4.24 -13.96 -22.89
C PRO A 133 -2.78 -13.96 -22.42
N LEU A 134 -1.98 -13.09 -23.03
CA LEU A 134 -0.68 -12.70 -22.49
C LEU A 134 -0.89 -11.80 -21.27
N TRP A 135 0.03 -11.91 -20.31
CA TRP A 135 0.05 -11.06 -19.13
C TRP A 135 1.42 -10.42 -18.95
N ASN A 136 1.42 -9.26 -18.30
CA ASN A 136 2.64 -8.57 -17.94
C ASN A 136 2.47 -7.80 -16.63
N VAL A 137 3.58 -7.64 -15.91
CA VAL A 137 3.70 -6.88 -14.67
C VAL A 137 4.99 -6.09 -14.74
N ALA A 138 4.93 -4.78 -14.49
CA ALA A 138 6.10 -3.92 -14.42
C ALA A 138 6.11 -3.18 -13.08
N LEU A 139 7.16 -3.38 -12.29
CA LEU A 139 7.33 -2.77 -10.97
C LEU A 139 8.64 -1.99 -10.89
N LEU A 140 8.58 -0.76 -10.36
CA LEU A 140 9.75 -0.04 -9.85
C LEU A 140 10.10 -0.57 -8.46
N VAL A 141 11.34 -1.00 -8.29
CA VAL A 141 11.93 -1.39 -7.00
C VAL A 141 13.17 -0.57 -6.71
N PRO A 142 13.64 -0.49 -5.44
CA PRO A 142 14.94 0.11 -5.15
C PRO A 142 16.05 -0.48 -6.02
N ALA A 143 17.04 0.34 -6.40
CA ALA A 143 18.12 -0.07 -7.30
C ALA A 143 18.77 -1.39 -6.85
N LEU A 144 18.72 -2.39 -7.72
CA LEU A 144 19.30 -3.70 -7.49
C LEU A 144 20.75 -3.74 -7.98
N PRO A 145 21.70 -4.29 -7.21
CA PRO A 145 23.08 -4.39 -7.64
C PRO A 145 23.24 -5.27 -8.88
N GLU A 146 24.32 -5.07 -9.63
CA GLU A 146 24.71 -5.97 -10.72
C GLU A 146 24.90 -7.40 -10.17
N GLY A 147 24.18 -8.37 -10.77
CA GLY A 147 24.18 -9.76 -10.32
C GLY A 147 23.15 -10.10 -9.24
N ALA A 148 22.31 -9.16 -8.80
CA ALA A 148 21.16 -9.47 -7.95
C ALA A 148 20.26 -10.51 -8.64
N GLN A 149 19.99 -11.62 -7.95
CA GLN A 149 19.06 -12.62 -8.42
C GLN A 149 17.64 -12.23 -7.98
N VAL A 150 16.73 -12.27 -8.93
CA VAL A 150 15.30 -12.11 -8.69
C VAL A 150 14.61 -13.35 -9.23
N ASP A 151 14.02 -14.13 -8.34
CA ASP A 151 13.24 -15.30 -8.71
C ASP A 151 11.81 -14.87 -9.07
N LEU A 152 11.25 -15.50 -10.09
CA LEU A 152 9.85 -15.34 -10.47
C LEU A 152 9.06 -16.56 -10.02
N GLN A 153 8.08 -16.35 -9.16
CA GLN A 153 7.08 -17.36 -8.83
C GLN A 153 5.74 -16.96 -9.46
N VAL A 154 5.21 -17.79 -10.35
CA VAL A 154 3.88 -17.59 -10.95
C VAL A 154 2.92 -18.62 -10.40
N ASN A 155 1.92 -18.16 -9.63
CA ASN A 155 0.84 -19.00 -9.15
C ASN A 155 -0.40 -18.70 -10.00
N ALA A 156 -1.07 -19.74 -10.49
CA ALA A 156 -2.33 -19.61 -11.21
C ALA A 156 -3.43 -20.35 -10.44
N ALA A 157 -4.49 -19.64 -10.07
CA ALA A 157 -5.61 -20.19 -9.33
C ALA A 157 -6.94 -19.95 -10.08
N PRO A 158 -7.86 -20.94 -10.09
CA PRO A 158 -9.22 -20.70 -10.57
C PRO A 158 -9.89 -19.65 -9.70
N TYR A 159 -10.43 -18.59 -10.30
CA TYR A 159 -11.10 -17.52 -9.58
C TYR A 159 -12.21 -18.04 -8.65
N ALA A 160 -12.92 -19.09 -9.07
CA ALA A 160 -13.99 -19.72 -8.26
C ALA A 160 -13.47 -20.51 -7.04
N ALA A 161 -12.24 -21.04 -7.07
CA ALA A 161 -11.72 -21.94 -6.03
C ALA A 161 -11.21 -21.21 -4.78
N GLU A 162 -10.76 -19.96 -4.90
CA GLU A 162 -10.28 -19.17 -3.75
C GLU A 162 -11.39 -18.43 -2.99
N ILE A 163 -12.52 -18.16 -3.65
CA ILE A 163 -13.71 -17.57 -3.01
C ILE A 163 -14.27 -18.50 -1.92
N GLY A 164 -14.10 -19.82 -2.06
CA GLY A 164 -14.62 -20.81 -1.11
C GLY A 164 -13.71 -21.18 0.07
N ARG A 165 -12.41 -20.86 0.02
CA ARG A 165 -11.45 -21.28 1.06
C ARG A 165 -10.79 -20.16 1.85
N LYS A 166 -10.76 -18.93 1.34
CA LYS A 166 -10.13 -17.78 2.02
C LYS A 166 -10.85 -16.45 1.81
N GLY A 167 -12.16 -16.45 1.59
CA GLY A 167 -12.96 -15.22 1.72
C GLY A 167 -12.47 -14.01 0.91
N GLY A 168 -12.01 -14.16 -0.34
CA GLY A 168 -11.61 -13.02 -1.18
C GLY A 168 -10.17 -12.53 -1.00
N LEU A 169 -9.73 -11.58 -1.83
CA LEU A 169 -8.38 -11.02 -1.82
C LEU A 169 -8.14 -10.14 -0.60
N GLN A 170 -7.07 -10.38 0.16
CA GLN A 170 -6.66 -9.55 1.28
C GLN A 170 -5.89 -8.30 0.83
N LEU A 171 -6.44 -7.12 1.10
CA LEU A 171 -5.76 -5.84 0.98
C LEU A 171 -5.30 -5.41 2.39
N PRO A 172 -3.99 -5.25 2.63
CA PRO A 172 -3.52 -4.64 3.87
C PRO A 172 -3.99 -3.19 3.89
N VAL A 173 -4.73 -2.83 4.93
CA VAL A 173 -5.24 -1.48 5.13
C VAL A 173 -4.61 -0.90 6.39
N PRO A 174 -3.82 0.19 6.28
CA PRO A 174 -3.18 0.80 7.44
C PRO A 174 -4.24 1.45 8.34
N ASP A 175 -3.99 1.39 9.65
CA ASP A 175 -4.82 2.13 10.60
C ASP A 175 -4.64 3.62 10.42
N LEU A 176 -5.73 4.34 10.58
CA LEU A 176 -5.67 5.79 10.69
C LEU A 176 -5.02 6.17 12.01
N VAL A 177 -3.87 6.82 11.92
CA VAL A 177 -3.19 7.41 13.08
C VAL A 177 -3.80 8.78 13.38
N LEU A 178 -4.24 8.96 14.62
CA LEU A 178 -4.81 10.22 15.08
C LEU A 178 -3.72 11.16 15.62
N ASN A 179 -3.94 12.44 15.42
CA ASN A 179 -3.18 13.49 16.08
C ASN A 179 -3.54 13.57 17.57
N GLU A 180 -2.60 14.05 18.38
CA GLU A 180 -2.78 14.15 19.83
C GLU A 180 -4.02 14.97 20.22
N GLY A 181 -4.75 14.45 21.21
CA GLY A 181 -5.95 15.09 21.76
C GLY A 181 -7.25 14.68 21.08
N TRP A 182 -7.23 13.69 20.19
CA TRP A 182 -8.43 13.09 19.60
C TRP A 182 -8.56 11.62 20.01
N GLU A 183 -9.80 11.19 20.24
CA GLU A 183 -10.13 9.80 20.56
C GLU A 183 -11.39 9.38 19.79
N TRP A 184 -11.47 8.11 19.41
CA TRP A 184 -12.66 7.58 18.73
C TRP A 184 -13.85 7.45 19.67
N ARG A 185 -15.04 7.69 19.14
CA ARG A 185 -16.30 7.36 19.82
C ARG A 185 -16.61 5.88 19.61
N THR A 186 -16.53 5.13 20.70
CA THR A 186 -16.83 3.68 20.71
C THR A 186 -18.20 3.38 21.33
N ASP A 187 -18.94 4.41 21.74
CA ASP A 187 -20.32 4.36 22.26
C ASP A 187 -21.38 4.22 21.16
N GLU A 188 -20.96 4.20 19.90
CA GLU A 188 -21.83 4.09 18.74
C GLU A 188 -22.24 2.65 18.44
N GLN A 189 -23.32 2.47 17.68
CA GLN A 189 -23.75 1.16 17.23
C GLN A 189 -22.67 0.52 16.35
N THR A 190 -22.39 -0.77 16.59
CA THR A 190 -21.48 -1.57 15.74
C THR A 190 -22.01 -1.68 14.32
N ALA A 191 -21.54 -0.78 13.48
CA ALA A 191 -21.90 -0.63 12.08
C ALA A 191 -20.70 -0.09 11.30
N LEU A 192 -20.72 -0.30 9.99
CA LEU A 192 -19.73 0.28 9.09
C LEU A 192 -20.14 1.70 8.69
N TYR A 193 -19.31 2.67 9.07
CA TYR A 193 -19.40 4.07 8.67
C TYR A 193 -18.36 4.37 7.60
N ILE A 194 -18.78 5.06 6.54
CA ILE A 194 -17.90 5.52 5.46
C ILE A 194 -17.75 7.03 5.60
N ILE A 195 -16.59 7.47 6.07
CA ILE A 195 -16.30 8.89 6.37
C ILE A 195 -15.57 9.50 5.18
N ARG A 196 -16.12 10.60 4.66
CA ARG A 196 -15.70 11.25 3.41
C ARG A 196 -15.31 12.71 3.59
N SER A 197 -15.33 13.22 4.81
CA SER A 197 -14.95 14.60 5.09
C SER A 197 -14.44 14.78 6.51
N ASP A 198 -13.69 15.87 6.73
CA ASP A 198 -13.26 16.31 8.06
C ASP A 198 -14.44 16.48 9.03
N VAL A 199 -15.60 16.94 8.53
CA VAL A 199 -16.80 17.18 9.36
C VAL A 199 -17.40 15.86 9.85
N GLU A 200 -17.51 14.87 8.96
CA GLU A 200 -17.97 13.53 9.31
C GLU A 200 -16.98 12.85 10.27
N LEU A 201 -15.67 12.99 10.02
CA LEU A 201 -14.63 12.43 10.89
C LEU A 201 -14.78 12.94 12.33
N ILE A 202 -14.92 14.25 12.51
CA ILE A 202 -15.07 14.87 13.84
C ILE A 202 -16.33 14.37 14.56
N SER A 203 -17.40 14.01 13.83
CA SER A 203 -18.66 13.54 14.43
C SER A 203 -18.54 12.20 15.18
N HIS A 204 -17.55 11.39 14.77
CA HIS A 204 -17.22 10.08 15.33
C HIS A 204 -16.09 10.14 16.38
N MET A 205 -15.76 11.34 16.89
CA MET A 205 -14.61 11.53 17.77
C MET A 205 -14.89 12.40 18.99
N TYR A 206 -14.16 12.14 20.07
CA TYR A 206 -14.05 13.01 21.24
C TYR A 206 -12.84 13.94 21.10
N LYS A 207 -13.07 15.24 21.33
CA LYS A 207 -12.04 16.28 21.27
C LYS A 207 -11.55 16.63 22.67
N ARG A 208 -10.28 16.35 22.98
CA ARG A 208 -9.62 16.70 24.26
C ARG A 208 -8.72 17.92 24.11
N LYS A 209 -9.28 19.11 24.31
CA LYS A 209 -8.56 20.41 24.43
C LYS A 209 -7.43 20.63 23.40
N THR A 210 -7.66 20.24 22.16
CA THR A 210 -6.71 20.40 21.04
C THR A 210 -7.28 21.34 19.97
N ASN A 211 -6.43 22.01 19.19
CA ASN A 211 -6.85 22.83 18.04
C ASN A 211 -6.36 22.29 16.71
N VAL A 212 -5.66 21.15 16.72
CA VAL A 212 -5.22 20.47 15.49
C VAL A 212 -6.35 19.61 14.92
N LYS A 213 -6.30 19.36 13.61
CA LYS A 213 -7.22 18.44 12.94
C LYS A 213 -7.04 17.00 13.47
N PRO A 214 -8.06 16.13 13.36
CA PRO A 214 -7.96 14.77 13.89
C PRO A 214 -6.91 13.90 13.21
N ALA A 215 -6.79 13.98 11.89
CA ALA A 215 -5.78 13.28 11.11
C ALA A 215 -5.55 14.00 9.77
N ASP A 216 -4.38 13.79 9.16
CA ASP A 216 -4.04 14.33 7.84
C ASP A 216 -4.49 13.36 6.73
N VAL A 217 -5.76 13.45 6.34
CA VAL A 217 -6.37 12.63 5.28
C VAL A 217 -6.81 13.50 4.10
N ASP A 218 -6.33 13.16 2.90
CA ASP A 218 -6.82 13.77 1.66
C ASP A 218 -8.13 13.09 1.23
N PHE A 219 -9.26 13.65 1.67
CA PHE A 219 -10.60 13.16 1.35
C PHE A 219 -11.01 13.30 -0.13
N THR A 220 -10.26 14.07 -0.93
CA THR A 220 -10.53 14.13 -2.38
C THR A 220 -10.16 12.81 -3.06
N LYS A 221 -9.23 12.05 -2.49
CA LYS A 221 -8.75 10.77 -3.01
C LYS A 221 -9.16 9.58 -2.16
N ASN A 222 -9.34 9.78 -0.86
CA ASN A 222 -9.55 8.70 0.11
C ASN A 222 -10.83 8.88 0.92
N ALA A 223 -11.28 7.79 1.52
CA ALA A 223 -12.28 7.77 2.57
C ALA A 223 -11.77 6.92 3.74
N ILE A 224 -12.43 7.03 4.89
CA ILE A 224 -12.13 6.19 6.05
C ILE A 224 -13.29 5.20 6.25
N LEU A 225 -12.95 3.93 6.41
CA LEU A 225 -13.89 2.91 6.89
C LEU A 225 -13.74 2.84 8.41
N PHE A 226 -14.82 3.13 9.12
CA PHE A 226 -14.85 3.14 10.58
C PHE A 226 -15.88 2.15 11.11
N VAL A 227 -15.47 1.29 12.04
CA VAL A 227 -16.34 0.36 12.76
C VAL A 227 -16.03 0.45 14.25
N PRO A 228 -16.92 1.05 15.06
CA PRO A 228 -16.83 1.00 16.52
C PRO A 228 -17.48 -0.26 17.06
N GLY A 229 -17.07 -0.70 18.25
CA GLY A 229 -17.77 -1.76 18.95
C GLY A 229 -17.38 -1.90 20.40
N ILE A 230 -18.15 -2.74 21.09
CA ILE A 230 -17.92 -3.08 22.49
C ILE A 230 -17.94 -4.60 22.58
N SER A 231 -16.86 -5.15 23.13
CA SER A 231 -16.75 -6.57 23.44
C SER A 231 -17.15 -6.80 24.90
N SER A 232 -17.86 -7.89 25.18
CA SER A 232 -18.20 -8.30 26.55
C SER A 232 -17.00 -8.87 27.34
N SER A 233 -15.88 -9.07 26.65
CA SER A 233 -14.62 -9.58 27.18
C SER A 233 -13.47 -8.68 26.80
N ASN A 234 -12.35 -8.79 27.53
CA ASN A 234 -11.18 -8.00 27.23
C ASN A 234 -10.65 -8.30 25.81
N VAL A 235 -10.24 -7.26 25.08
CA VAL A 235 -9.76 -7.34 23.70
C VAL A 235 -8.23 -7.27 23.72
N ALA A 236 -7.56 -8.39 23.45
CA ALA A 236 -6.11 -8.47 23.44
C ALA A 236 -5.51 -7.93 22.13
N ARG A 237 -6.21 -8.14 21.00
CA ARG A 237 -5.78 -7.67 19.68
C ARG A 237 -7.00 -7.48 18.77
N VAL A 238 -6.91 -6.51 17.87
CA VAL A 238 -7.87 -6.30 16.78
C VAL A 238 -7.11 -6.44 15.47
N ASP A 239 -7.41 -7.50 14.73
CA ASP A 239 -6.92 -7.67 13.36
C ASP A 239 -8.00 -7.24 12.39
N ARG A 240 -7.58 -6.73 11.24
CA ARG A 240 -8.48 -6.23 10.22
C ARG A 240 -7.88 -6.47 8.85
N THR A 241 -8.72 -6.90 7.94
CA THR A 241 -8.34 -7.25 6.59
C THR A 241 -9.47 -6.84 5.67
N LEU A 242 -9.15 -6.06 4.64
CA LEU A 242 -10.13 -5.72 3.63
C LEU A 242 -10.10 -6.76 2.52
N TYR A 243 -11.21 -7.45 2.31
CA TYR A 243 -11.37 -8.47 1.31
C TYR A 243 -12.01 -7.93 0.04
N VAL A 244 -11.53 -8.34 -1.13
CA VAL A 244 -12.19 -8.09 -2.42
C VAL A 244 -12.90 -9.36 -2.86
N GLY A 245 -14.22 -9.25 -3.11
CA GLY A 245 -15.06 -10.34 -3.60
C GLY A 245 -15.86 -9.94 -4.83
N THR A 246 -16.62 -10.91 -5.36
CA THR A 246 -17.45 -10.74 -6.58
C THR A 246 -18.58 -9.72 -6.44
N ARG A 247 -18.98 -9.41 -5.21
CA ARG A 247 -20.09 -8.51 -4.88
C ARG A 247 -19.63 -7.17 -4.28
N GLY A 248 -18.32 -6.90 -4.29
CA GLY A 248 -17.71 -5.72 -3.70
C GLY A 248 -16.68 -6.08 -2.63
N PHE A 249 -16.50 -5.20 -1.65
CA PHE A 249 -15.46 -5.34 -0.63
C PHE A 249 -16.07 -5.76 0.70
N THR A 250 -15.31 -6.49 1.51
CA THR A 250 -15.71 -6.88 2.86
C THR A 250 -14.60 -6.56 3.84
N LEU A 251 -14.83 -5.68 4.79
CA LEU A 251 -13.90 -5.45 5.90
C LEU A 251 -14.11 -6.53 6.96
N SER A 252 -13.19 -7.49 7.07
CA SER A 252 -13.22 -8.45 8.18
C SER A 252 -12.42 -7.92 9.35
N ILE A 253 -12.99 -8.08 10.54
CA ILE A 253 -12.41 -7.68 11.81
C ILE A 253 -12.36 -8.93 12.68
N GLU A 254 -11.16 -9.32 13.10
CA GLU A 254 -10.97 -10.42 14.04
C GLU A 254 -10.58 -9.85 15.40
N LEU A 255 -11.39 -10.13 16.41
CA LEU A 255 -11.15 -9.72 17.78
C LEU A 255 -10.52 -10.89 18.53
N LEU A 256 -9.26 -10.74 18.92
CA LEU A 256 -8.60 -11.70 19.78
C LEU A 256 -9.00 -11.39 21.22
N ILE A 257 -9.97 -12.12 21.74
CA ILE A 257 -10.54 -11.88 23.07
C ILE A 257 -9.86 -12.74 24.14
N GLY A 258 -9.61 -12.13 25.29
CA GLY A 258 -9.10 -12.81 26.47
C GLY A 258 -10.20 -13.43 27.32
N MET A 259 -9.79 -14.11 28.40
CA MET A 259 -10.72 -14.83 29.28
C MET A 259 -11.37 -13.94 30.36
N LEU A 260 -11.04 -12.65 30.42
CA LEU A 260 -11.60 -11.75 31.43
C LEU A 260 -12.93 -11.17 30.91
N THR A 261 -13.99 -11.33 31.70
CA THR A 261 -15.29 -10.71 31.46
C THR A 261 -15.26 -9.24 31.90
N VAL A 262 -14.50 -8.44 31.17
CA VAL A 262 -14.47 -6.98 31.30
C VAL A 262 -14.94 -6.42 29.97
N GLU A 263 -15.98 -5.57 30.03
CA GLU A 263 -16.49 -4.87 28.85
C GLU A 263 -15.40 -3.92 28.33
N GLU A 264 -14.95 -4.14 27.10
CA GLU A 264 -13.86 -3.37 26.50
C GLU A 264 -14.28 -2.83 25.13
N ALA A 265 -14.12 -1.51 24.99
CA ALA A 265 -14.37 -0.80 23.76
C ALA A 265 -13.25 -1.04 22.75
N TRP A 266 -13.62 -1.24 21.49
CA TRP A 266 -12.69 -1.40 20.38
C TRP A 266 -13.18 -0.59 19.17
N HIS A 267 -12.27 -0.34 18.24
CA HIS A 267 -12.62 0.26 16.96
C HIS A 267 -11.64 -0.18 15.88
N VAL A 268 -12.10 -0.10 14.63
CA VAL A 268 -11.26 -0.18 13.44
C VAL A 268 -11.49 1.08 12.63
N ALA A 269 -10.41 1.77 12.28
CA ALA A 269 -10.44 2.93 11.40
C ALA A 269 -9.34 2.80 10.36
N VAL A 270 -9.71 2.60 9.10
CA VAL A 270 -8.75 2.38 8.02
C VAL A 270 -8.97 3.32 6.85
N VAL A 271 -7.88 3.75 6.21
CA VAL A 271 -7.93 4.63 5.03
C VAL A 271 -8.00 3.78 3.77
N VAL A 272 -8.98 4.07 2.91
CA VAL A 272 -9.17 3.39 1.62
C VAL A 272 -9.34 4.40 0.49
N PRO A 273 -8.99 4.04 -0.76
CA PRO A 273 -9.28 4.88 -1.92
C PRO A 273 -10.79 5.12 -2.09
N ASN A 274 -11.18 6.29 -2.60
CA ASN A 274 -12.58 6.62 -2.86
C ASN A 274 -13.27 5.63 -3.82
N ALA A 275 -12.53 5.02 -4.75
CA ALA A 275 -13.03 3.97 -5.62
C ALA A 275 -13.55 2.75 -4.83
N VAL A 276 -12.86 2.37 -3.75
CA VAL A 276 -13.28 1.31 -2.83
C VAL A 276 -14.52 1.77 -2.06
N ALA A 277 -14.47 2.96 -1.46
CA ALA A 277 -15.56 3.53 -0.67
C ALA A 277 -16.88 3.69 -1.46
N ASN A 278 -16.81 3.88 -2.77
CA ASN A 278 -17.97 4.04 -3.65
C ASN A 278 -18.56 2.71 -4.14
N SER A 279 -17.93 1.59 -3.82
CA SER A 279 -18.43 0.26 -4.16
C SER A 279 -19.34 -0.29 -3.07
N SER A 280 -19.93 -1.47 -3.32
CA SER A 280 -20.66 -2.20 -2.27
C SER A 280 -19.67 -2.70 -1.22
N ILE A 281 -19.75 -2.19 0.01
CA ILE A 281 -18.88 -2.60 1.12
C ILE A 281 -19.71 -3.24 2.23
N GLY A 282 -19.34 -4.45 2.63
CA GLY A 282 -19.81 -5.12 3.85
C GLY A 282 -18.74 -5.16 4.94
N PHE A 283 -19.10 -5.63 6.12
CA PHE A 283 -18.14 -5.93 7.17
C PHE A 283 -18.54 -7.20 7.95
N THR A 284 -17.54 -7.86 8.53
CA THR A 284 -17.71 -9.02 9.41
C THR A 284 -16.89 -8.83 10.67
N VAL A 285 -17.41 -9.29 11.81
CA VAL A 285 -16.70 -9.28 13.09
C VAL A 285 -16.69 -10.71 13.62
N GLU A 286 -15.51 -11.25 13.87
CA GLU A 286 -15.33 -12.59 14.42
C GLU A 286 -14.51 -12.56 15.72
N ASP A 287 -15.04 -13.20 16.76
CA ASP A 287 -14.36 -13.35 18.03
C ASP A 287 -13.50 -14.61 18.04
N LYS A 288 -12.19 -14.46 18.25
CA LYS A 288 -11.24 -15.57 18.44
C LYS A 288 -10.75 -15.59 19.87
N PHE A 289 -11.06 -16.66 20.58
CA PHE A 289 -10.55 -16.89 21.93
C PHE A 289 -9.06 -17.25 21.88
N ASN A 290 -8.26 -16.51 22.65
CA ASN A 290 -6.87 -16.88 22.85
C ASN A 290 -6.81 -18.19 23.66
N LYS A 291 -6.34 -19.27 23.04
CA LYS A 291 -6.22 -20.60 23.66
C LYS A 291 -5.07 -20.66 24.66
#